data_AF-X0PKS2-F1
#
_entry.id   AF-X0PKS2-F1
#
_cell.length_a   1.000
_cell.length_b   1.000
_cell.length_c   1.000
_cell.angle_alpha   90.00
_cell.angle_beta   90.00
_cell.angle_gamma   90.00
#
_symmetry.space_group_name_H-M   'P 1'
#
loop_
_entity.id
_entity.type
_entity.pdbx_description
1 polymer ?
#
loop_
_entity_poly.entity_id
_entity_poly.type
_entity_poly.pdbx_seq_one_letter_code
_entity_poly.pdbx_strand_id
1 'polypeptide(L)'
;MAYDLAKMTNNGNVLLAKIISDKSSLSIDKIEVSDTQLSSSTDITTMTSINNVVQTIQANGFDSTDSTLVISSVLDNTDVKNDYKAWVFGIWGSDSTNGTSQLIAVATSTNLPDTIPAFSGSTPVSYMYKFNIGFSDADKVIFNTSNDGYSLNSSVVHLVGNETIDGLKTFNQDPVDKDGNDYGLAKDIDTKVTDNRDGTITVNSQTYVPADDSKVVHRSGDEEVTGIKTFDTAPVNKSDGKLYITQPHNSPRIPKRRLMPKTDQPLGYACQKAQRVYLMLTTVIW
;
A
#
# COMPACT_ATOMS: atom_id res chain seq x y z
N MET A 1 25.02 -22.85 27.90
CA MET A 1 25.72 -22.12 26.81
C MET A 1 27.20 -22.10 27.15
N ALA A 2 28.10 -22.00 26.17
CA ALA A 2 29.55 -22.13 26.40
C ALA A 2 30.10 -21.06 27.37
N TYR A 3 29.60 -19.83 27.27
CA TYR A 3 29.96 -18.70 28.13
C TYR A 3 28.85 -18.47 29.16
N ASP A 4 29.03 -19.08 30.32
CA ASP A 4 28.11 -19.04 31.47
C ASP A 4 28.37 -17.85 32.40
N LEU A 5 29.54 -17.21 32.28
CA LEU A 5 29.98 -16.12 33.14
C LEU A 5 30.34 -14.88 32.31
N ALA A 6 29.39 -13.96 32.15
CA ALA A 6 29.60 -12.61 31.60
C ALA A 6 29.38 -11.55 32.69
N LYS A 7 30.33 -10.61 32.83
CA LYS A 7 30.29 -9.54 33.85
C LYS A 7 30.88 -8.23 33.33
N MET A 8 30.29 -7.11 33.76
CA MET A 8 30.87 -5.78 33.62
C MET A 8 32.13 -5.64 34.49
N THR A 9 33.10 -4.86 34.02
CA THR A 9 34.25 -4.40 34.83
C THR A 9 33.88 -3.12 35.59
N ASN A 10 34.72 -2.75 36.56
CA ASN A 10 34.60 -1.47 37.25
C ASN A 10 34.77 -0.29 36.28
N ASN A 11 35.64 -0.42 35.26
CA ASN A 11 35.79 0.58 34.20
C ASN A 11 34.53 0.69 33.34
N GLY A 12 33.89 -0.44 32.99
CA GLY A 12 32.62 -0.46 32.26
C GLY A 12 31.49 0.22 33.04
N ASN A 13 31.36 -0.07 34.34
CA ASN A 13 30.40 0.61 35.21
C ASN A 13 30.63 2.13 35.28
N VAL A 14 31.89 2.58 35.42
CA VAL A 14 32.25 4.00 35.42
C VAL A 14 31.97 4.67 34.07
N LEU A 15 32.27 3.99 32.96
CA LEU A 15 32.02 4.49 31.61
C LEU A 15 30.52 4.64 31.33
N LEU A 16 29.69 3.63 31.64
CA LEU A 16 28.24 3.71 31.44
C LEU A 16 27.59 4.76 32.35
N ALA A 17 28.04 4.88 33.61
CA ALA A 17 27.57 5.93 34.50
C ALA A 17 27.88 7.34 33.96
N LYS A 18 29.06 7.53 33.35
CA LYS A 18 29.40 8.77 32.63
C LYS A 18 28.50 8.97 31.41
N ILE A 19 28.34 7.97 30.55
CA ILE A 19 27.52 8.06 29.32
C ILE A 19 26.07 8.46 29.65
N ILE A 20 25.48 7.89 30.71
CA ILE A 20 24.13 8.22 31.17
C ILE A 20 24.04 9.62 31.79
N SER A 21 25.07 10.05 32.54
CA SER A 21 25.19 11.42 33.08
C SER A 21 25.25 12.47 31.96
N ASP A 22 26.17 12.26 31.04
CA ASP A 22 26.55 13.25 30.02
C ASP A 22 25.62 13.19 28.78
N LYS A 23 24.76 12.16 28.72
CA LYS A 23 23.90 11.81 27.57
C LYS A 23 24.69 11.63 26.27
N SER A 24 25.91 11.12 26.38
CA SER A 24 26.69 10.68 25.23
C SER A 24 26.25 9.27 24.81
N SER A 25 27.06 8.58 24.01
CA SER A 25 26.74 7.27 23.47
C SER A 25 27.87 6.26 23.71
N LEU A 26 27.50 5.00 23.90
CA LEU A 26 28.44 3.88 23.95
C LEU A 26 28.86 3.48 22.54
N SER A 27 30.17 3.52 22.28
CA SER A 27 30.83 2.81 21.20
C SER A 27 31.32 1.46 21.76
N ILE A 28 31.19 0.38 20.99
CA ILE A 28 31.88 -0.89 21.24
C ILE A 28 32.98 -1.00 20.18
N ASP A 29 34.22 -0.79 20.60
CA ASP A 29 35.32 -0.48 19.68
C ASP A 29 35.99 -1.74 19.11
N LYS A 30 35.89 -2.86 19.85
CA LYS A 30 36.38 -4.20 19.49
C LYS A 30 35.90 -5.24 20.52
N ILE A 31 35.94 -6.51 20.12
CA ILE A 31 35.93 -7.66 21.03
C ILE A 31 37.20 -8.46 20.80
N GLU A 32 37.98 -8.69 21.84
CA GLU A 32 39.21 -9.49 21.82
C GLU A 32 38.92 -10.91 22.32
N VAL A 33 39.54 -11.91 21.69
CA VAL A 33 39.33 -13.33 22.00
C VAL A 33 40.63 -13.95 22.48
N SER A 34 40.62 -14.58 23.65
CA SER A 34 41.78 -15.26 24.24
C SER A 34 41.71 -16.78 24.11
N ASP A 35 42.87 -17.40 23.90
CA ASP A 35 43.07 -18.85 23.96
C ASP A 35 43.29 -19.40 25.38
N THR A 36 43.27 -18.54 26.40
CA THR A 36 43.77 -18.83 27.74
C THR A 36 42.65 -18.75 28.79
N GLN A 37 42.37 -19.88 29.45
CA GLN A 37 41.37 -19.97 30.52
C GLN A 37 41.73 -19.07 31.72
N LEU A 38 40.76 -18.31 32.23
CA LEU A 38 40.91 -17.59 33.50
C LEU A 38 40.92 -18.55 34.69
N SER A 39 41.64 -18.19 35.76
CA SER A 39 41.50 -18.89 37.04
C SER A 39 40.07 -18.76 37.56
N SER A 40 39.55 -19.82 38.19
CA SER A 40 38.27 -19.75 38.93
C SER A 40 38.30 -18.76 40.11
N SER A 41 39.50 -18.28 40.50
CA SER A 41 39.72 -17.23 41.49
C SER A 41 39.86 -15.82 40.91
N THR A 42 39.75 -15.62 39.58
CA THR A 42 39.93 -14.30 38.95
C THR A 42 38.70 -13.43 39.14
N ASP A 43 38.85 -12.28 39.80
CA ASP A 43 37.78 -11.28 39.87
C ASP A 43 37.72 -10.45 38.57
N ILE A 44 36.86 -10.91 37.67
CA ILE A 44 36.52 -10.25 36.40
C ILE A 44 36.20 -8.75 36.57
N THR A 45 35.58 -8.34 37.69
CA THR A 45 35.18 -6.93 37.86
C THR A 45 36.39 -5.99 37.93
N THR A 46 37.55 -6.50 38.33
CA THR A 46 38.80 -5.72 38.45
C THR A 46 39.69 -5.75 37.20
N MET A 47 39.31 -6.49 36.16
CA MET A 47 40.12 -6.63 34.94
C MET A 47 40.13 -5.37 34.09
N THR A 48 41.30 -5.04 33.52
CA THR A 48 41.52 -3.90 32.61
C THR A 48 42.05 -4.30 31.24
N SER A 49 42.48 -5.55 31.08
CA SER A 49 42.88 -6.19 29.81
C SER A 49 42.63 -7.71 29.88
N ILE A 50 42.74 -8.39 28.74
CA ILE A 50 42.87 -9.85 28.67
C ILE A 50 44.26 -10.22 28.12
N ASN A 51 44.72 -11.44 28.41
CA ASN A 51 46.02 -11.94 27.93
C ASN A 51 45.84 -12.84 26.69
N ASN A 52 46.91 -13.07 25.94
CA ASN A 52 46.98 -14.00 24.81
C ASN A 52 45.82 -13.85 23.82
N VAL A 53 45.62 -12.62 23.32
CA VAL A 53 44.62 -12.32 22.29
C VAL A 53 45.04 -12.99 20.99
N VAL A 54 44.19 -13.90 20.49
CA VAL A 54 44.39 -14.65 19.24
C VAL A 54 43.52 -14.16 18.08
N GLN A 55 42.41 -13.48 18.38
CA GLN A 55 41.59 -12.76 17.41
C GLN A 55 41.05 -11.45 18.00
N THR A 56 40.83 -10.46 17.14
CA THR A 56 40.11 -9.22 17.46
C THR A 56 39.03 -9.02 16.41
N ILE A 57 37.77 -9.05 16.85
CA ILE A 57 36.57 -8.95 16.01
C ILE A 57 35.80 -7.67 16.35
N GLN A 58 34.84 -7.30 15.50
CA GLN A 58 33.91 -6.21 15.77
C GLN A 58 32.59 -6.73 16.33
N ALA A 59 31.83 -5.85 17.00
CA ALA A 59 30.45 -6.15 17.36
C ALA A 59 29.53 -5.81 16.18
N ASN A 60 28.54 -6.67 15.91
CA ASN A 60 27.69 -6.61 14.72
C ASN A 60 26.22 -6.28 15.05
N GLY A 61 25.88 -6.13 16.33
CA GLY A 61 24.56 -5.72 16.77
C GLY A 61 24.50 -5.51 18.28
N PHE A 62 23.65 -4.59 18.72
CA PHE A 62 23.43 -4.23 20.11
C PHE A 62 21.94 -4.23 20.39
N ASP A 63 21.57 -4.61 21.61
CA ASP A 63 20.20 -4.57 22.10
C ASP A 63 20.23 -4.29 23.62
N SER A 64 19.17 -3.71 24.17
CA SER A 64 19.09 -3.38 25.59
C SER A 64 17.73 -3.73 26.18
N THR A 65 17.76 -3.95 27.50
CA THR A 65 16.58 -4.00 28.37
C THR A 65 16.97 -3.32 29.69
N ASP A 66 15.99 -2.89 30.50
CA ASP A 66 16.16 -2.20 31.80
C ASP A 66 17.43 -2.58 32.58
N SER A 67 17.76 -3.88 32.62
CA SER A 67 18.85 -4.45 33.41
C SER A 67 19.94 -5.21 32.63
N THR A 68 19.90 -5.27 31.30
CA THR A 68 20.87 -6.06 30.50
C THR A 68 21.21 -5.42 29.16
N LEU A 69 22.50 -5.29 28.89
CA LEU A 69 23.09 -5.01 27.59
C LEU A 69 23.37 -6.32 26.85
N VAL A 70 22.84 -6.49 25.64
CA VAL A 70 23.10 -7.65 24.78
C VAL A 70 23.99 -7.23 23.61
N ILE A 71 25.16 -7.87 23.48
CA ILE A 71 26.10 -7.62 22.39
C ILE A 71 26.16 -8.85 21.49
N SER A 72 25.83 -8.67 20.21
CA SER A 72 25.92 -9.70 19.17
C SER A 72 27.18 -9.47 18.33
N SER A 73 27.90 -10.55 18.01
CA SER A 73 29.11 -10.49 17.17
C SER A 73 29.27 -11.77 16.34
N VAL A 74 29.87 -11.63 15.17
CA VAL A 74 30.25 -12.74 14.28
C VAL A 74 31.76 -12.87 14.29
N LEU A 75 32.23 -14.04 14.71
CA LEU A 75 33.63 -14.45 14.63
C LEU A 75 33.74 -15.42 13.46
N ASP A 76 34.38 -15.01 12.36
CA ASP A 76 34.81 -15.94 11.33
C ASP A 76 36.24 -16.44 11.60
N ASN A 77 36.68 -17.43 10.82
CA ASN A 77 38.00 -18.04 10.96
C ASN A 77 38.98 -17.71 9.82
N THR A 78 38.71 -16.72 8.96
CA THR A 78 39.49 -16.46 7.73
C THR A 78 40.97 -16.19 8.02
N ASP A 79 41.29 -15.43 9.06
CA ASP A 79 42.66 -15.10 9.49
C ASP A 79 43.25 -16.11 10.51
N VAL A 80 42.49 -17.14 10.90
CA VAL A 80 42.89 -18.11 11.93
C VAL A 80 43.86 -19.14 11.35
N LYS A 81 45.11 -19.12 11.84
CA LYS A 81 46.21 -19.96 11.32
C LYS A 81 46.37 -21.31 12.01
N ASN A 82 45.85 -21.45 13.23
CA ASN A 82 45.89 -22.69 14.03
C ASN A 82 44.57 -22.84 14.78
N ASP A 83 44.13 -24.08 14.99
CA ASP A 83 42.99 -24.38 15.86
C ASP A 83 43.22 -23.83 17.28
N TYR A 84 42.23 -23.14 17.85
CA TYR A 84 42.29 -22.63 19.22
C TYR A 84 40.95 -22.77 19.95
N LYS A 85 40.98 -22.63 21.27
CA LYS A 85 39.78 -22.64 22.13
C LYS A 85 39.45 -21.22 22.57
N ALA A 86 38.29 -20.71 22.20
CA ALA A 86 37.84 -19.39 22.62
C ALA A 86 37.42 -19.43 24.09
N TRP A 87 38.34 -19.15 25.01
CA TRP A 87 38.06 -19.22 26.45
C TRP A 87 37.44 -17.95 27.02
N VAL A 88 37.89 -16.80 26.53
CA VAL A 88 37.57 -15.48 27.09
C VAL A 88 37.32 -14.49 25.95
N PHE A 89 36.26 -13.70 26.08
CA PHE A 89 35.93 -12.57 25.23
C PHE A 89 36.01 -11.29 26.06
N GLY A 90 37.00 -10.46 25.77
CA GLY A 90 37.16 -9.13 26.35
C GLY A 90 36.46 -8.10 25.48
N ILE A 91 35.40 -7.47 26.00
CA ILE A 91 34.56 -6.53 25.26
C ILE A 91 35.02 -5.12 25.60
N TRP A 92 35.43 -4.36 24.59
CA TRP A 92 35.96 -3.01 24.74
C TRP A 92 34.98 -1.96 24.24
N GLY A 93 34.90 -0.83 24.93
CA GLY A 93 34.04 0.27 24.54
C GLY A 93 34.53 1.63 25.05
N SER A 94 33.93 2.68 24.50
CA SER A 94 34.25 4.08 24.77
C SER A 94 32.99 4.97 24.72
N ASP A 95 33.11 6.23 25.14
CA ASP A 95 32.01 7.20 25.30
C ASP A 95 31.70 8.02 24.03
N SER A 96 32.35 7.66 22.93
CA SER A 96 32.33 8.36 21.64
C SER A 96 33.00 7.49 20.56
N THR A 97 32.68 7.66 19.28
CA THR A 97 33.35 6.89 18.21
C THR A 97 34.83 7.30 18.10
N ASN A 98 35.74 6.36 18.38
CA ASN A 98 37.18 6.59 18.63
C ASN A 98 37.51 7.29 19.96
N GLY A 99 36.67 7.15 20.99
CA GLY A 99 36.99 7.56 22.35
C GLY A 99 38.08 6.70 23.00
N THR A 100 38.41 6.98 24.26
CA THR A 100 39.40 6.18 25.00
C THR A 100 38.83 4.80 25.34
N SER A 101 39.12 3.83 24.48
CA SER A 101 38.68 2.44 24.60
C SER A 101 39.13 1.78 25.90
N GLN A 102 38.17 1.18 26.60
CA GLN A 102 38.37 0.50 27.88
C GLN A 102 37.71 -0.88 27.85
N LEU A 103 38.28 -1.87 28.54
CA LEU A 103 37.65 -3.17 28.75
C LEU A 103 36.41 -2.96 29.64
N ILE A 104 35.22 -2.95 29.04
CA ILE A 104 33.96 -2.70 29.76
C ILE A 104 33.37 -3.98 30.36
N ALA A 105 33.58 -5.13 29.73
CA ALA A 105 33.04 -6.40 30.18
C ALA A 105 33.92 -7.57 29.74
N VAL A 106 33.79 -8.70 30.44
CA VAL A 106 34.42 -9.97 30.06
C VAL A 106 33.38 -11.08 30.12
N ALA A 107 33.34 -11.91 29.08
CA ALA A 107 32.63 -13.18 29.07
C ALA A 107 33.64 -14.33 29.01
N THR A 108 33.44 -15.39 29.81
CA THR A 108 34.34 -16.55 29.86
C THR A 108 33.56 -17.85 29.97
N SER A 109 34.14 -18.94 29.46
CA SER A 109 33.67 -20.30 29.75
C SER A 109 34.32 -20.83 31.02
N THR A 110 33.54 -21.47 31.89
CA THR A 110 34.11 -22.15 33.06
C THR A 110 34.76 -23.50 32.72
N ASN A 111 34.27 -24.23 31.71
CA ASN A 111 34.64 -25.64 31.47
C ASN A 111 34.65 -26.10 29.99
N LEU A 112 33.87 -25.47 29.11
CA LEU A 112 33.61 -25.95 27.75
C LEU A 112 33.59 -24.77 26.75
N PRO A 113 34.77 -24.27 26.35
CA PRO A 113 34.90 -23.26 25.31
C PRO A 113 34.62 -23.84 23.93
N ASP A 114 34.19 -23.00 23.00
CA ASP A 114 34.12 -23.39 21.59
C ASP A 114 35.52 -23.52 21.00
N THR A 115 35.71 -24.50 20.11
CA THR A 115 36.96 -24.68 19.36
C THR A 115 36.79 -24.07 17.98
N ILE A 116 37.61 -23.07 17.68
CA ILE A 116 37.65 -22.39 16.38
C ILE A 116 38.75 -23.06 15.55
N PRO A 117 38.42 -23.72 14.43
CA PRO A 117 39.41 -24.36 13.57
C PRO A 117 40.17 -23.33 12.73
N ALA A 118 41.39 -23.67 12.31
CA ALA A 118 42.14 -22.92 11.31
C ALA A 118 41.37 -22.77 9.98
N PHE A 119 41.69 -21.73 9.22
CA PHE A 119 41.10 -21.52 7.91
C PHE A 119 41.45 -22.67 6.95
N SER A 120 40.44 -23.26 6.33
CA SER A 120 40.58 -24.35 5.36
C SER A 120 41.16 -23.93 4.01
N GLY A 121 41.36 -22.63 3.78
CA GLY A 121 41.83 -22.09 2.49
C GLY A 121 40.78 -22.08 1.39
N SER A 122 39.48 -22.19 1.71
CA SER A 122 38.40 -22.17 0.69
C SER A 122 37.11 -21.51 1.16
N THR A 123 36.55 -21.92 2.31
CA THR A 123 35.28 -21.39 2.83
C THR A 123 35.41 -21.09 4.33
N PRO A 124 35.31 -19.82 4.75
CA PRO A 124 35.32 -19.47 6.17
C PRO A 124 34.14 -20.10 6.92
N VAL A 125 34.35 -20.37 8.20
CA VAL A 125 33.32 -20.80 9.15
C VAL A 125 33.06 -19.66 10.13
N SER A 126 31.80 -19.24 10.24
CA SER A 126 31.38 -18.13 11.09
C SER A 126 30.59 -18.60 12.31
N TYR A 127 30.95 -18.08 13.48
CA TYR A 127 30.35 -18.35 14.78
C TYR A 127 29.65 -17.08 15.28
N MET A 128 28.34 -17.15 15.50
CA MET A 128 27.56 -16.03 16.04
C MET A 128 27.49 -16.13 17.56
N TYR A 129 28.06 -15.14 18.25
CA TYR A 129 28.01 -15.00 19.70
C TYR A 129 26.99 -13.94 20.12
N LYS A 130 26.35 -14.16 21.28
CA LYS A 130 25.51 -13.18 21.97
C LYS A 130 25.90 -13.14 23.44
N PHE A 131 26.35 -11.98 23.91
CA PHE A 131 26.81 -11.76 25.27
C PHE A 131 25.77 -10.94 26.04
N ASN A 132 25.17 -11.52 27.08
CA ASN A 132 24.21 -10.85 27.95
C ASN A 132 24.96 -10.31 29.17
N ILE A 133 25.04 -8.98 29.30
CA ILE A 133 25.84 -8.29 30.31
C ILE A 133 24.89 -7.52 31.24
N GLY A 134 24.76 -7.95 32.49
CA GLY A 134 23.91 -7.29 33.48
C GLY A 134 24.45 -5.91 33.92
N PHE A 135 23.58 -4.92 33.97
CA PHE A 135 23.87 -3.54 34.40
C PHE A 135 22.59 -2.84 34.88
N SER A 136 22.65 -1.94 35.87
CA SER A 136 21.44 -1.46 36.58
C SER A 136 20.53 -0.49 35.82
N ASP A 137 20.97 0.08 34.69
CA ASP A 137 20.27 1.15 33.97
C ASP A 137 20.50 1.05 32.44
N ALA A 138 20.46 -0.16 31.86
CA ALA A 138 20.96 -0.37 30.49
C ALA A 138 20.09 0.29 29.39
N ASP A 139 18.77 0.42 29.58
CA ASP A 139 17.88 1.14 28.65
C ASP A 139 18.06 2.67 28.63
N LYS A 140 18.97 3.22 29.44
CA LYS A 140 19.36 4.64 29.39
C LYS A 140 20.65 4.86 28.58
N VAL A 141 21.28 3.78 28.09
CA VAL A 141 22.49 3.85 27.27
C VAL A 141 22.10 4.10 25.81
N ILE A 142 22.53 5.24 25.25
CA ILE A 142 22.45 5.49 23.82
C ILE A 142 23.61 4.76 23.15
N PHE A 143 23.40 4.08 22.01
CA PHE A 143 24.46 3.38 21.28
C PHE A 143 24.89 4.16 20.05
N ASN A 144 26.20 4.31 19.83
CA ASN A 144 26.74 4.82 18.58
C ASN A 144 27.02 3.64 17.65
N THR A 145 26.18 3.44 16.64
CA THR A 145 26.45 2.49 15.57
C THR A 145 27.62 2.99 14.73
N SER A 146 28.71 2.21 14.66
CA SER A 146 29.65 2.34 13.55
C SER A 146 28.92 1.91 12.27
N ASN A 147 28.79 2.81 11.29
CA ASN A 147 27.99 2.54 10.09
C ASN A 147 28.66 1.57 9.10
N ASP A 148 29.93 1.21 9.32
CA ASP A 148 30.71 0.34 8.43
C ASP A 148 30.49 -1.13 8.77
N GLY A 149 29.30 -1.65 8.45
CA GLY A 149 28.94 -3.05 8.67
C GLY A 149 27.48 -3.36 8.36
N TYR A 150 26.64 -3.36 9.39
CA TYR A 150 25.23 -3.76 9.31
C TYR A 150 24.37 -2.89 10.23
N SER A 151 23.20 -2.45 9.73
CA SER A 151 22.20 -1.75 10.54
C SER A 151 21.45 -2.69 11.47
N LEU A 152 20.98 -2.16 12.61
CA LEU A 152 20.07 -2.89 13.50
C LEU A 152 18.75 -3.21 12.79
N ASN A 153 18.11 -4.34 13.16
CA ASN A 153 16.83 -4.77 12.59
C ASN A 153 15.70 -3.74 12.83
N SER A 154 15.80 -2.92 13.86
CA SER A 154 14.89 -1.81 14.17
C SER A 154 15.17 -0.52 13.37
N SER A 155 16.23 -0.50 12.55
CA SER A 155 16.72 0.67 11.80
C SER A 155 16.69 0.47 10.28
N VAL A 156 16.13 -0.64 9.80
CA VAL A 156 15.95 -0.96 8.38
C VAL A 156 14.47 -1.13 8.05
N VAL A 157 14.11 -0.95 6.78
CA VAL A 157 12.78 -1.28 6.27
C VAL A 157 12.80 -2.71 5.75
N HIS A 158 11.78 -3.50 6.10
CA HIS A 158 11.67 -4.91 5.73
C HIS A 158 11.06 -5.09 4.34
N LEU A 159 11.59 -6.04 3.56
CA LEU A 159 11.09 -6.36 2.23
C LEU A 159 9.80 -7.20 2.24
N VAL A 160 9.38 -7.72 3.41
CA VAL A 160 8.24 -8.62 3.58
C VAL A 160 7.53 -8.39 4.91
N GLY A 161 6.22 -8.58 4.93
CA GLY A 161 5.37 -8.35 6.11
C GLY A 161 4.74 -6.95 6.14
N ASN A 162 4.01 -6.66 7.21
CA ASN A 162 3.46 -5.34 7.49
C ASN A 162 4.37 -4.62 8.48
N GLU A 163 4.76 -3.38 8.19
CA GLU A 163 5.64 -2.58 9.02
C GLU A 163 5.10 -1.15 9.17
N THR A 164 5.33 -0.54 10.34
CA THR A 164 5.01 0.87 10.62
C THR A 164 6.30 1.68 10.60
N ILE A 165 6.39 2.71 9.76
CA ILE A 165 7.62 3.49 9.59
C ILE A 165 7.33 4.97 9.94
N ASP A 166 7.67 5.38 11.16
CA ASP A 166 7.34 6.73 11.66
C ASP A 166 8.15 7.87 11.02
N GLY A 167 7.54 9.05 10.93
CA GLY A 167 8.13 10.28 10.38
C GLY A 167 7.98 10.42 8.86
N LEU A 168 8.37 11.59 8.33
CA LEU A 168 8.30 11.86 6.89
C LEU A 168 9.31 11.00 6.12
N LYS A 169 8.89 10.42 5.00
CA LYS A 169 9.73 9.65 4.06
C LYS A 169 9.73 10.35 2.69
N THR A 170 10.91 10.48 2.11
CA THR A 170 11.13 11.10 0.80
C THR A 170 11.74 10.07 -0.15
N PHE A 171 11.08 9.84 -1.28
CA PHE A 171 11.56 8.95 -2.33
C PHE A 171 12.07 9.79 -3.52
N ASN A 172 13.14 9.34 -4.18
CA ASN A 172 13.70 10.04 -5.35
C ASN A 172 12.88 9.86 -6.64
N GLN A 173 11.91 8.94 -6.61
CA GLN A 173 10.91 8.63 -7.64
C GLN A 173 9.61 8.29 -6.90
N ASP A 174 8.44 8.47 -7.53
CA ASP A 174 7.17 8.05 -6.92
C ASP A 174 7.16 6.50 -6.74
N PRO A 175 6.68 5.95 -5.62
CA PRO A 175 6.64 4.50 -5.40
C PRO A 175 5.70 3.77 -6.37
N VAL A 176 6.16 2.65 -6.92
CA VAL A 176 5.40 1.76 -7.82
C VAL A 176 5.32 0.33 -7.27
N ASP A 177 4.37 -0.44 -7.77
CA ASP A 177 4.19 -1.86 -7.46
C ASP A 177 5.16 -2.76 -8.24
N LYS A 178 5.03 -4.08 -8.04
CA LYS A 178 5.85 -5.09 -8.70
C LYS A 178 5.71 -5.17 -10.23
N ASP A 179 4.66 -4.59 -10.80
CA ASP A 179 4.38 -4.57 -12.25
C ASP A 179 4.69 -3.18 -12.86
N GLY A 180 5.01 -2.19 -12.02
CA GLY A 180 5.35 -0.82 -12.42
C GLY A 180 4.19 0.18 -12.38
N ASN A 181 3.05 -0.15 -11.74
CA ASN A 181 1.94 0.78 -11.55
C ASN A 181 2.14 1.62 -10.27
N ASP A 182 1.70 2.88 -10.26
CA ASP A 182 1.82 3.77 -9.10
C ASP A 182 1.15 3.17 -7.83
N TYR A 183 1.93 3.09 -6.74
CA TYR A 183 1.54 2.41 -5.49
C TYR A 183 1.55 3.40 -4.31
N GLY A 184 0.79 4.49 -4.47
CA GLY A 184 0.69 5.57 -3.48
C GLY A 184 -0.65 6.30 -3.51
N LEU A 185 -1.49 6.08 -2.49
CA LEU A 185 -2.85 6.62 -2.38
C LEU A 185 -2.91 8.15 -2.17
N ALA A 186 -2.72 8.94 -3.23
CA ALA A 186 -3.15 10.35 -3.28
C ALA A 186 -3.22 10.96 -4.70
N LYS A 187 -2.29 10.58 -5.60
CA LYS A 187 -2.00 11.35 -6.82
C LYS A 187 -3.06 11.19 -7.92
N ASP A 188 -3.60 9.98 -8.08
CA ASP A 188 -4.62 9.66 -9.11
C ASP A 188 -6.05 10.12 -8.78
N ILE A 189 -6.20 11.12 -7.90
CA ILE A 189 -7.52 11.69 -7.58
C ILE A 189 -8.13 12.44 -8.78
N ASP A 190 -7.33 12.84 -9.77
CA ASP A 190 -7.78 13.62 -10.95
C ASP A 190 -8.71 12.84 -11.90
N THR A 191 -8.95 11.54 -11.66
CA THR A 191 -9.95 10.72 -12.37
C THR A 191 -11.17 10.33 -11.52
N LYS A 192 -11.29 10.81 -10.28
CA LYS A 192 -12.40 10.42 -9.39
C LYS A 192 -13.73 11.06 -9.79
N VAL A 193 -14.65 10.20 -10.23
CA VAL A 193 -16.08 10.40 -9.94
C VAL A 193 -16.23 10.42 -8.42
N THR A 194 -16.53 11.58 -7.85
CA THR A 194 -16.73 11.74 -6.41
C THR A 194 -18.23 11.74 -6.11
N ASP A 195 -18.69 10.81 -5.28
CA ASP A 195 -20.01 10.88 -4.63
C ASP A 195 -19.97 11.96 -3.56
N ASN A 196 -20.74 13.04 -3.76
CA ASN A 196 -20.80 14.17 -2.84
C ASN A 196 -21.77 13.91 -1.67
N ARG A 197 -22.55 12.81 -1.71
CA ARG A 197 -23.56 12.39 -0.71
C ARG A 197 -24.74 13.35 -0.51
N ASP A 198 -24.86 14.37 -1.35
CA ASP A 198 -25.95 15.35 -1.40
C ASP A 198 -26.95 15.09 -2.54
N GLY A 199 -26.77 13.99 -3.29
CA GLY A 199 -27.50 13.67 -4.51
C GLY A 199 -26.77 14.07 -5.81
N THR A 200 -25.55 14.59 -5.71
CA THR A 200 -24.71 14.98 -6.85
C THR A 200 -23.41 14.17 -6.93
N ILE A 201 -22.80 14.16 -8.12
CA ILE A 201 -21.44 13.64 -8.35
C ILE A 201 -20.55 14.75 -8.89
N THR A 202 -19.26 14.71 -8.57
CA THR A 202 -18.24 15.59 -9.18
C THR A 202 -17.35 14.79 -10.13
N VAL A 203 -17.14 15.30 -11.35
CA VAL A 203 -16.28 14.71 -12.39
C VAL A 203 -15.50 15.84 -13.05
N ASN A 204 -14.17 15.73 -13.15
CA ASN A 204 -13.29 16.75 -13.74
C ASN A 204 -13.55 18.17 -13.18
N SER A 205 -13.69 18.28 -11.86
CA SER A 205 -14.10 19.51 -11.13
C SER A 205 -15.49 20.10 -11.45
N GLN A 206 -16.29 19.45 -12.31
CA GLN A 206 -17.68 19.83 -12.60
C GLN A 206 -18.66 18.96 -11.82
N THR A 207 -19.61 19.59 -11.12
CA THR A 207 -20.70 18.89 -10.42
C THR A 207 -21.86 18.60 -11.37
N TYR A 208 -22.45 17.41 -11.24
CA TYR A 208 -23.59 16.92 -12.01
C TYR A 208 -24.65 16.33 -11.07
N VAL A 209 -25.93 16.58 -11.37
CA VAL A 209 -27.06 15.83 -10.80
C VAL A 209 -27.37 14.66 -11.75
N PRO A 210 -27.28 13.39 -11.30
CA PRO A 210 -27.72 12.25 -12.12
C PRO A 210 -29.20 12.36 -12.48
N ALA A 211 -29.56 11.92 -13.69
CA ALA A 211 -30.95 11.86 -14.10
C ALA A 211 -31.69 10.76 -13.33
N ASP A 212 -32.91 11.06 -12.88
CA ASP A 212 -33.83 10.07 -12.33
C ASP A 212 -34.45 9.28 -13.48
N ASP A 213 -34.19 7.97 -13.53
CA ASP A 213 -34.64 7.06 -14.59
C ASP A 213 -36.18 7.02 -14.70
N SER A 214 -36.90 7.29 -13.61
CA SER A 214 -38.38 7.40 -13.62
C SER A 214 -38.91 8.69 -14.28
N LYS A 215 -38.03 9.59 -14.71
CA LYS A 215 -38.36 10.91 -15.28
C LYS A 215 -37.76 11.18 -16.66
N VAL A 216 -37.09 10.20 -17.27
CA VAL A 216 -36.56 10.29 -18.65
C VAL A 216 -37.45 9.54 -19.64
N VAL A 217 -37.21 9.78 -20.93
CA VAL A 217 -37.81 9.05 -22.05
C VAL A 217 -36.68 8.23 -22.69
N HIS A 218 -36.88 6.94 -22.86
CA HIS A 218 -35.84 6.02 -23.33
C HIS A 218 -35.85 5.92 -24.86
N ARG A 219 -35.06 5.00 -25.44
CA ARG A 219 -34.82 4.92 -26.90
C ARG A 219 -35.51 3.72 -27.56
N SER A 220 -36.23 2.91 -26.79
CA SER A 220 -36.78 1.62 -27.23
C SER A 220 -37.71 1.03 -26.16
N GLY A 221 -38.89 0.60 -26.60
CA GLY A 221 -39.98 0.17 -25.72
C GLY A 221 -41.25 0.95 -26.05
N ASP A 222 -42.36 0.56 -25.43
CA ASP A 222 -43.58 1.37 -25.42
C ASP A 222 -43.60 2.20 -24.13
N GLU A 223 -43.75 3.53 -24.24
CA GLU A 223 -43.63 4.47 -23.12
C GLU A 223 -44.85 5.40 -23.03
N GLU A 224 -45.40 5.61 -21.83
CA GLU A 224 -46.52 6.53 -21.60
C GLU A 224 -46.04 7.92 -21.16
N VAL A 225 -45.89 8.83 -22.12
CA VAL A 225 -45.47 10.21 -21.87
C VAL A 225 -46.69 11.11 -21.59
N THR A 226 -47.05 11.25 -20.30
CA THR A 226 -48.22 12.04 -19.87
C THR A 226 -48.01 13.56 -19.97
N GLY A 227 -49.11 14.31 -20.05
CA GLY A 227 -49.11 15.78 -20.15
C GLY A 227 -48.70 16.34 -21.52
N ILE A 228 -48.91 17.63 -21.74
CA ILE A 228 -48.60 18.28 -23.03
C ILE A 228 -47.10 18.18 -23.33
N LYS A 229 -46.76 17.94 -24.60
CA LYS A 229 -45.39 18.00 -25.15
C LYS A 229 -45.40 18.85 -26.41
N THR A 230 -44.42 19.74 -26.52
CA THR A 230 -44.16 20.58 -27.69
C THR A 230 -42.94 20.04 -28.42
N PHE A 231 -42.99 20.03 -29.75
CA PHE A 231 -41.89 19.58 -30.61
C PHE A 231 -41.65 20.64 -31.69
N ASP A 232 -40.40 21.05 -31.90
CA ASP A 232 -40.04 22.06 -32.93
C ASP A 232 -40.28 21.56 -34.36
N THR A 233 -40.32 20.23 -34.53
CA THR A 233 -40.74 19.55 -35.76
C THR A 233 -41.77 18.49 -35.38
N ALA A 234 -42.89 18.44 -36.12
CA ALA A 234 -43.98 17.52 -35.82
C ALA A 234 -43.52 16.05 -35.88
N PRO A 235 -43.84 15.20 -34.88
CA PRO A 235 -43.43 13.80 -34.87
C PRO A 235 -43.91 13.01 -36.11
N VAL A 236 -43.04 12.16 -36.65
CA VAL A 236 -43.32 11.30 -37.82
C VAL A 236 -43.04 9.83 -37.52
N ASN A 237 -43.81 8.95 -38.16
CA ASN A 237 -43.56 7.51 -38.14
C ASN A 237 -42.28 7.18 -38.92
N LYS A 238 -41.33 6.53 -38.24
CA LYS A 238 -40.03 6.14 -38.77
C LYS A 238 -40.11 5.17 -39.97
N SER A 239 -41.21 4.42 -40.12
CA SER A 239 -41.33 3.43 -41.22
C SER A 239 -41.79 4.03 -42.55
N ASP A 240 -42.48 5.18 -42.55
CA ASP A 240 -43.08 5.74 -43.77
C ASP A 240 -43.03 7.29 -43.89
N GLY A 241 -42.41 7.97 -42.91
CA GLY A 241 -42.20 9.41 -42.91
C GLY A 241 -43.46 10.27 -42.71
N LYS A 242 -44.62 9.66 -42.48
CA LYS A 242 -45.88 10.41 -42.28
C LYS A 242 -46.01 10.89 -40.84
N LEU A 243 -46.73 11.99 -40.63
CA LEU A 243 -47.04 12.52 -39.31
C LEU A 243 -47.67 11.46 -38.40
N TYR A 244 -47.24 11.39 -37.13
CA TYR A 244 -47.89 10.59 -36.10
C TYR A 244 -49.22 11.23 -35.70
N ILE A 245 -50.25 11.02 -36.52
CA ILE A 245 -51.64 11.33 -36.21
C ILE A 245 -52.31 10.12 -35.57
N THR A 246 -52.43 10.12 -34.25
CA THR A 246 -53.48 9.35 -33.59
C THR A 246 -54.83 9.81 -34.17
N GLN A 247 -55.69 8.88 -34.60
CA GLN A 247 -56.99 9.25 -35.14
C GLN A 247 -57.76 10.02 -34.06
N PRO A 248 -58.29 11.23 -34.32
CA PRO A 248 -59.10 11.92 -33.34
C PRO A 248 -60.33 11.06 -33.05
N HIS A 249 -60.57 10.81 -31.77
CA HIS A 249 -61.61 9.92 -31.24
C HIS A 249 -63.03 10.55 -31.39
N ASN A 250 -63.39 10.94 -32.61
CA ASN A 250 -64.74 11.32 -33.08
C ASN A 250 -64.79 11.56 -34.61
N SER A 251 -64.01 10.83 -35.42
CA SER A 251 -64.20 10.83 -36.88
C SER A 251 -65.44 10.00 -37.27
N PRO A 252 -66.52 10.58 -37.84
CA PRO A 252 -67.75 9.84 -38.11
C PRO A 252 -67.56 8.79 -39.22
N ARG A 253 -67.93 7.53 -38.94
CA ARG A 253 -67.89 6.44 -39.93
C ARG A 253 -68.89 6.71 -41.06
N ILE A 254 -68.41 7.12 -42.23
CA ILE A 254 -69.22 7.11 -43.46
C ILE A 254 -69.41 5.64 -43.89
N PRO A 255 -70.65 5.10 -43.91
CA PRO A 255 -70.87 3.74 -44.38
C PRO A 255 -70.64 3.64 -45.90
N LYS A 256 -69.86 2.65 -46.34
CA LYS A 256 -69.60 2.41 -47.77
C LYS A 256 -70.93 2.14 -48.50
N ARG A 257 -71.40 3.08 -49.32
CA ARG A 257 -72.63 2.92 -50.12
C ARG A 257 -72.41 1.81 -51.14
N ARG A 258 -73.16 0.70 -51.00
CA ARG A 258 -73.05 -0.50 -51.85
C ARG A 258 -73.35 -0.13 -53.31
N LEU A 259 -72.38 -0.34 -54.21
CA LEU A 259 -72.62 -0.32 -55.66
C LEU A 259 -73.58 -1.44 -56.03
N MET A 260 -74.65 -1.10 -56.76
CA MET A 260 -75.54 -2.07 -57.38
C MET A 260 -75.05 -2.40 -58.80
N PRO A 261 -75.24 -3.63 -59.32
CA PRO A 261 -74.79 -4.00 -60.66
C PRO A 261 -75.51 -3.21 -61.75
N LYS A 262 -74.82 -2.99 -62.88
CA LYS A 262 -75.52 -2.70 -64.14
C LYS A 262 -76.25 -3.95 -64.62
N THR A 263 -77.43 -3.76 -65.18
CA THR A 263 -78.06 -4.67 -66.14
C THR A 263 -78.19 -3.95 -67.47
N ASP A 264 -77.67 -4.54 -68.53
CA ASP A 264 -77.75 -4.00 -69.89
C ASP A 264 -79.04 -4.44 -70.59
N GLN A 265 -79.66 -3.55 -71.38
CA GLN A 265 -80.30 -3.86 -72.66
C GLN A 265 -80.56 -2.56 -73.47
N PRO A 266 -80.72 -2.62 -74.81
CA PRO A 266 -80.32 -1.53 -75.71
C PRO A 266 -81.44 -0.58 -76.19
N LEU A 267 -81.00 0.44 -76.93
CA LEU A 267 -81.80 1.49 -77.57
C LEU A 267 -82.79 0.95 -78.63
N GLY A 268 -84.01 1.47 -78.64
CA GLY A 268 -85.02 1.27 -79.68
C GLY A 268 -85.94 2.49 -79.80
N TYR A 269 -86.28 2.91 -81.01
CA TYR A 269 -86.98 4.18 -81.28
C TYR A 269 -88.50 4.09 -81.09
N ALA A 270 -89.08 5.10 -80.43
CA ALA A 270 -90.47 5.53 -80.63
C ALA A 270 -90.53 7.06 -80.52
N CYS A 271 -91.18 7.73 -81.48
CA CYS A 271 -91.19 9.18 -81.59
C CYS A 271 -92.62 9.73 -81.73
N GLN A 272 -92.88 10.87 -81.09
CA GLN A 272 -94.07 11.74 -81.22
C GLN A 272 -95.47 11.12 -81.02
N LYS A 273 -96.13 11.62 -79.96
CA LYS A 273 -97.37 12.39 -80.16
C LYS A 273 -97.36 13.60 -79.23
N ALA A 274 -97.83 14.75 -79.72
CA ALA A 274 -97.81 16.01 -78.99
C ALA A 274 -99.23 16.53 -78.77
N GLN A 275 -99.48 17.11 -77.58
CA GLN A 275 -100.65 17.94 -77.33
C GLN A 275 -100.30 19.03 -76.28
N ARG A 276 -100.71 20.27 -76.56
CA ARG A 276 -100.53 21.44 -75.70
C ARG A 276 -101.79 21.69 -74.87
N VAL A 277 -101.63 22.06 -73.59
CA VAL A 277 -102.34 23.13 -72.82
C VAL A 277 -101.38 23.44 -71.64
N TYR A 278 -100.83 24.65 -71.45
CA TYR A 278 -101.40 25.83 -70.75
C TYR A 278 -101.69 25.56 -69.24
N LEU A 279 -101.44 26.44 -68.25
CA LEU A 279 -101.04 27.86 -68.26
C LEU A 279 -100.54 28.34 -66.85
N MET A 280 -99.52 29.22 -66.79
CA MET A 280 -99.21 30.19 -65.68
C MET A 280 -98.90 29.63 -64.26
N LEU A 281 -98.52 30.41 -63.23
CA LEU A 281 -97.49 31.48 -62.97
C LEU A 281 -97.61 31.81 -61.43
N THR A 282 -96.79 32.55 -60.66
CA THR A 282 -95.59 33.43 -60.73
C THR A 282 -94.96 33.40 -59.28
N THR A 283 -93.79 33.91 -58.87
CA THR A 283 -92.69 34.72 -59.45
C THR A 283 -91.36 34.40 -58.72
N VAL A 284 -90.24 34.73 -59.37
CA VAL A 284 -88.91 35.09 -58.81
C VAL A 284 -88.96 36.48 -58.14
N ILE A 285 -88.00 36.87 -57.30
CA ILE A 285 -87.17 38.11 -57.40
C ILE A 285 -86.22 38.22 -56.21
N TRP A 286 -85.08 38.87 -56.50
CA TRP A 286 -83.95 39.28 -55.67
C TRP A 286 -84.33 39.97 -54.35
#